data_AF-A0A257WMP7-F1
#
_entry.id   AF-A0A257WMP7-F1
#
_cell.length_a   1.000
_cell.length_b   1.000
_cell.length_c   1.000
_cell.angle_alpha   90.00
_cell.angle_beta   90.00
_cell.angle_gamma   90.00
#
_symmetry.space_group_name_H-M   'P 1'
#
loop_
_entity.id
_entity.type
_entity.pdbx_description
1 polymer ?
#
loop_
_entity_poly.entity_id
_entity_poly.type
_entity_poly.pdbx_seq_one_letter_code
_entity_poly.pdbx_strand_id
1 'polypeptide(L)'
;MTERDTTHLWVTGHSLGGALALMCAYDLEEVEQRRLNGIITFGQPMVARQQFADYIDTLLIGRYARFVNRDDIVPKMPPSHVACGSLVWFTDNGVKRSKFKRVLYGAANPDETPVGDAPVGDAGGEEEAEIKPLTDAEFEALQAKLKAENAEAERLPEGTPIVTYQAAASSLVDDHSMFLYLDKIRTLLGVNAPEEPQ
;
A
#
# COMPACT_ATOMS: atom_id res chain seq x y z
N MET A 1 -0.25 34.27 -15.79
CA MET A 1 -0.32 33.26 -14.72
C MET A 1 1.09 33.02 -14.26
N THR A 2 1.45 33.48 -13.06
CA THR A 2 2.76 33.15 -12.46
C THR A 2 2.72 31.70 -12.04
N GLU A 3 3.55 30.88 -12.68
CA GLU A 3 3.76 29.49 -12.35
C GLU A 3 4.23 29.40 -10.89
N ARG A 4 3.50 28.67 -10.05
CA ARG A 4 3.93 28.44 -8.67
C ARG A 4 4.99 27.35 -8.74
N ASP A 5 6.24 27.69 -8.44
CA ASP A 5 7.30 26.71 -8.21
C ASP A 5 6.83 25.77 -7.09
N THR A 6 6.49 24.53 -7.48
CA THR A 6 6.04 23.51 -6.53
C THR A 6 7.27 22.99 -5.80
N THR A 7 7.47 23.44 -4.57
CA THR A 7 8.63 23.05 -3.74
C THR A 7 8.48 21.66 -3.12
N HIS A 8 7.24 21.17 -2.99
CA HIS A 8 6.94 19.86 -2.41
C HIS A 8 5.84 19.12 -3.17
N LEU A 9 6.15 17.93 -3.69
CA LEU A 9 5.22 17.03 -4.38
C LEU A 9 5.07 15.72 -3.60
N TRP A 10 3.84 15.42 -3.21
CA TRP A 10 3.46 14.18 -2.53
C TRP A 10 2.38 13.48 -3.33
N VAL A 11 2.48 12.15 -3.43
CA VAL A 11 1.49 11.31 -4.10
C VAL A 11 0.81 10.41 -3.08
N THR A 12 -0.50 10.25 -3.20
CA THR A 12 -1.27 9.38 -2.30
C THR A 12 -2.37 8.66 -3.03
N GLY A 13 -2.82 7.55 -2.45
CA GLY A 13 -3.93 6.78 -2.99
C GLY A 13 -4.39 5.69 -2.04
N HIS A 14 -5.68 5.38 -2.13
CA HIS A 14 -6.31 4.29 -1.39
C HIS A 14 -6.71 3.17 -2.35
N SER A 15 -6.63 1.91 -1.92
CA SER A 15 -7.04 0.75 -2.71
C SER A 15 -6.31 0.69 -4.07
N LEU A 16 -7.05 0.47 -5.16
CA LEU A 16 -6.58 0.62 -6.54
C LEU A 16 -5.89 1.97 -6.78
N GLY A 17 -6.39 3.05 -6.18
CA GLY A 17 -5.75 4.37 -6.24
C GLY A 17 -4.36 4.37 -5.64
N GLY A 18 -4.07 3.55 -4.63
CA GLY A 18 -2.72 3.36 -4.09
C GLY A 18 -1.78 2.69 -5.11
N ALA A 19 -2.27 1.73 -5.89
CA ALA A 19 -1.47 1.09 -6.93
C ALA A 19 -1.15 2.08 -8.06
N LEU A 20 -2.14 2.89 -8.45
CA LEU A 20 -1.96 3.97 -9.42
C LEU A 20 -1.02 5.07 -8.88
N ALA A 21 -1.08 5.39 -7.59
CA ALA A 21 -0.16 6.31 -6.94
C ALA A 21 1.29 5.84 -7.06
N LEU A 22 1.56 4.54 -6.89
CA LEU A 22 2.90 3.99 -7.09
C LEU A 22 3.36 4.11 -8.55
N MET A 23 2.51 3.79 -9.52
CA MET A 23 2.86 3.92 -10.94
C MET A 23 3.10 5.40 -11.33
N CYS A 24 2.25 6.30 -10.84
CA CYS A 24 2.46 7.74 -11.00
C CYS A 24 3.77 8.19 -10.38
N ALA A 25 4.13 7.66 -9.20
CA ALA A 25 5.39 8.00 -8.55
C ALA A 25 6.60 7.52 -9.35
N TYR A 26 6.51 6.32 -9.94
CA TYR A 26 7.52 5.79 -10.86
C TYR A 26 7.66 6.68 -12.11
N ASP A 27 6.55 7.01 -12.79
CA ASP A 27 6.58 7.85 -13.99
C ASP A 27 7.18 9.24 -13.70
N LEU A 28 6.85 9.84 -12.56
CA LEU A 28 7.39 11.14 -12.16
C LEU A 28 8.91 11.10 -11.94
N GLU A 29 9.44 10.11 -11.22
CA GLU A 29 10.87 10.02 -10.93
C GLU A 29 11.68 9.54 -12.16
N GLU A 30 11.21 8.51 -12.88
CA GLU A 30 11.99 7.88 -13.96
C GLU A 30 11.76 8.50 -15.33
N VAL A 31 10.53 8.89 -15.66
CA VAL A 31 10.20 9.40 -17.00
C VAL A 31 10.29 10.93 -17.03
N GLU A 32 9.62 11.58 -16.08
CA GLU A 32 9.57 13.05 -16.04
C GLU A 32 10.77 13.69 -15.33
N GLN A 33 11.61 12.91 -14.65
CA GLN A 33 12.75 13.38 -13.87
C GLN A 33 12.34 14.45 -12.84
N ARG A 34 11.12 14.33 -12.31
CA ARG A 34 10.53 15.19 -11.28
C ARG A 34 10.57 14.50 -9.94
N ARG A 35 11.44 15.01 -9.07
CA ARG A 35 11.66 14.44 -7.75
C ARG A 35 10.45 14.59 -6.83
N LEU A 36 10.04 13.48 -6.22
CA LEU A 36 8.99 13.41 -5.21
C LEU A 36 9.54 13.61 -3.80
N ASN A 37 8.74 14.22 -2.94
CA ASN A 37 9.03 14.28 -1.51
C ASN A 37 8.62 12.98 -0.82
N GLY A 38 7.50 12.38 -1.26
CA GLY A 38 7.13 11.05 -0.83
C GLY A 38 5.81 10.56 -1.40
N ILE A 39 5.58 9.28 -1.17
CA ILE A 39 4.36 8.57 -1.49
C ILE A 39 3.82 7.90 -0.22
N ILE A 40 2.52 8.08 0.01
CA ILE A 40 1.80 7.48 1.12
C ILE A 40 0.58 6.76 0.56
N THR A 41 0.43 5.47 0.80
CA THR A 41 -0.73 4.71 0.29
C THR A 41 -1.46 3.98 1.40
N PHE A 42 -2.76 3.70 1.17
CA PHE A 42 -3.65 3.07 2.14
C PHE A 42 -4.33 1.85 1.52
N GLY A 43 -4.24 0.68 2.14
CA GLY A 43 -4.84 -0.55 1.61
C GLY A 43 -4.34 -0.91 0.21
N GLN A 44 -3.13 -0.50 -0.16
CA GLN A 44 -2.61 -0.69 -1.51
C GLN A 44 -2.38 -2.18 -1.80
N PRO A 45 -2.91 -2.73 -2.92
CA PRO A 45 -2.55 -4.08 -3.34
C PRO A 45 -1.08 -4.18 -3.74
N MET A 46 -0.58 -5.40 -3.82
CA MET A 46 0.74 -5.70 -4.38
C MET A 46 0.73 -5.41 -5.88
N VAL A 47 1.74 -4.69 -6.35
CA VAL A 47 1.82 -4.20 -7.75
C VAL A 47 3.00 -4.79 -8.49
N ALA A 48 4.04 -5.17 -7.75
CA ALA A 48 5.34 -5.48 -8.31
C ALA A 48 5.70 -6.96 -8.16
N ARG A 49 6.40 -7.52 -9.15
CA ARG A 49 7.23 -8.71 -8.94
C ARG A 49 8.49 -8.31 -8.18
N GLN A 50 9.19 -9.28 -7.59
CA GLN A 50 10.35 -9.04 -6.72
C GLN A 50 11.34 -8.03 -7.30
N GLN A 51 11.81 -8.24 -8.53
CA GLN A 51 12.78 -7.35 -9.18
C GLN A 51 12.30 -5.90 -9.27
N PHE A 52 11.02 -5.68 -9.60
CA PHE A 52 10.47 -4.33 -9.67
C PHE A 52 10.24 -3.73 -8.28
N ALA A 53 9.92 -4.55 -7.28
CA ALA A 53 9.75 -4.10 -5.90
C ALA A 53 11.08 -3.60 -5.32
N ASP A 54 12.16 -4.37 -5.51
CA ASP A 54 13.52 -4.02 -5.07
C ASP A 54 13.99 -2.71 -5.73
N TYR A 55 13.69 -2.56 -7.02
CA TYR A 55 13.98 -1.34 -7.76
C TYR A 55 13.21 -0.13 -7.21
N ILE A 56 11.90 -0.26 -6.98
CA ILE A 56 11.07 0.79 -6.38
C ILE A 56 11.55 1.17 -4.98
N ASP A 57 11.95 0.19 -4.17
CA ASP A 57 12.49 0.43 -2.84
C ASP A 57 13.78 1.24 -2.85
N THR A 58 14.59 1.04 -3.90
CA THR A 58 15.81 1.82 -4.13
C THR A 58 15.47 3.23 -4.62
N LEU A 59 14.59 3.36 -5.61
CA LEU A 59 14.15 4.62 -6.20
C LEU A 59 13.49 5.55 -5.16
N LEU A 60 12.62 4.99 -4.33
CA LEU A 60 11.81 5.72 -3.36
C LEU A 60 12.29 5.51 -1.91
N ILE A 61 13.57 5.21 -1.73
CA ILE A 61 14.14 4.89 -0.42
C ILE A 61 13.89 6.01 0.61
N GLY A 62 13.35 5.63 1.76
CA GLY A 62 12.94 6.55 2.82
C GLY A 62 11.77 7.50 2.47
N ARG A 63 11.18 7.39 1.26
CA ARG A 63 10.13 8.27 0.74
C ARG A 63 8.80 7.54 0.49
N TYR A 64 8.74 6.24 0.71
CA TYR A 64 7.54 5.44 0.48
C TYR A 64 7.07 4.72 1.73
N ALA A 65 5.87 5.08 2.19
CA ALA A 65 5.17 4.43 3.28
C ALA A 65 3.81 3.87 2.81
N ARG A 66 3.51 2.64 3.18
CA ARG A 66 2.21 2.00 2.95
C ARG A 66 1.54 1.71 4.28
N PHE A 67 0.27 2.04 4.37
CA PHE A 67 -0.56 1.82 5.52
C PHE A 67 -1.50 0.64 5.25
N VAL A 68 -1.54 -0.30 6.18
CA VAL A 68 -2.45 -1.44 6.14
C VAL A 68 -3.22 -1.51 7.46
N ASN A 69 -4.51 -1.79 7.37
CA ASN A 69 -5.40 -1.91 8.52
C ASN A 69 -5.75 -3.38 8.79
N ARG A 70 -5.48 -3.83 10.02
CA ARG A 70 -5.82 -5.13 10.60
C ARG A 70 -5.77 -6.28 9.58
N ASP A 71 -6.93 -6.78 9.16
CA ASP A 71 -7.08 -7.96 8.32
C ASP A 71 -7.47 -7.62 6.88
N ASP A 72 -7.23 -6.36 6.45
CA ASP A 72 -7.44 -5.90 5.08
C ASP A 72 -6.77 -6.88 4.09
N ILE A 73 -7.61 -7.49 3.26
CA ILE A 73 -7.22 -8.51 2.30
C ILE A 73 -6.54 -7.91 1.06
N VAL A 74 -6.82 -6.64 0.74
CA VAL A 74 -6.36 -6.02 -0.51
C VAL A 74 -4.83 -5.94 -0.58
N PRO A 75 -4.10 -5.54 0.49
CA PRO A 75 -2.64 -5.56 0.50
C PRO A 75 -1.97 -6.92 0.39
N LYS A 76 -2.74 -8.02 0.47
CA LYS A 76 -2.24 -9.40 0.31
C LYS A 76 -2.39 -9.92 -1.12
N MET A 77 -2.95 -9.12 -2.03
CA MET A 77 -3.25 -9.54 -3.39
C MET A 77 -2.45 -8.75 -4.43
N PRO A 78 -2.12 -9.36 -5.57
CA PRO A 78 -2.33 -10.77 -5.92
C PRO A 78 -1.19 -11.69 -5.38
N PRO A 79 -1.41 -13.02 -5.28
CA PRO A 79 -0.46 -14.00 -4.74
C PRO A 79 0.97 -13.96 -5.29
N SER A 80 1.10 -13.64 -6.57
CA SER A 80 2.35 -13.75 -7.32
C SER A 80 3.21 -12.48 -7.27
N HIS A 81 2.79 -11.49 -6.48
CA HIS A 81 3.40 -10.17 -6.35
C HIS A 81 3.84 -9.94 -4.91
N VAL A 82 4.64 -8.90 -4.70
CA VAL A 82 5.18 -8.54 -3.39
C VAL A 82 4.94 -7.06 -3.09
N ALA A 83 5.04 -6.72 -1.80
CA ALA A 83 4.95 -5.35 -1.33
C ALA A 83 6.28 -4.60 -1.53
N CYS A 84 6.20 -3.29 -1.78
CA CYS A 84 7.32 -2.36 -1.79
C CYS A 84 7.01 -1.14 -0.91
N GLY A 85 8.03 -0.41 -0.46
CA GLY A 85 7.91 0.65 0.55
C GLY A 85 7.94 0.12 2.00
N SER A 86 7.93 1.05 2.94
CA SER A 86 7.92 0.74 4.38
C SER A 86 6.49 0.51 4.87
N LEU A 87 6.27 -0.55 5.66
CA LEU A 87 4.96 -0.90 6.20
C LEU A 87 4.66 -0.13 7.48
N VAL A 88 3.45 0.40 7.57
CA VAL A 88 2.78 0.84 8.80
C VAL A 88 1.49 0.04 8.94
N TRP A 89 1.46 -0.89 9.89
CA TRP A 89 0.35 -1.83 10.06
C TRP A 89 -0.42 -1.51 11.35
N PHE A 90 -1.69 -1.15 11.20
CA PHE A 90 -2.61 -1.00 12.32
C PHE A 90 -3.12 -2.36 12.75
N THR A 91 -2.92 -2.72 14.01
CA THR A 91 -3.39 -3.98 14.61
C THR A 91 -4.21 -3.68 15.87
N ASP A 92 -4.89 -4.69 16.40
CA ASP A 92 -5.59 -4.55 17.69
C ASP A 92 -4.65 -4.19 18.84
N ASN A 93 -3.39 -4.61 18.75
CA ASN A 93 -2.37 -4.37 19.76
C ASN A 93 -1.55 -3.10 19.49
N GLY A 94 -2.05 -2.21 18.62
CA GLY A 94 -1.39 -0.95 18.25
C GLY A 94 -0.74 -0.98 16.86
N VAL A 95 0.29 -0.16 16.66
CA VAL A 95 0.92 0.04 15.34
C VAL A 95 2.21 -0.75 15.23
N LYS A 96 2.32 -1.65 14.24
CA LYS A 96 3.55 -2.33 13.85
C LYS A 96 4.20 -1.63 12.64
N ARG A 97 5.52 -1.72 12.49
CA ARG A 97 6.26 -1.12 11.37
C ARG A 97 7.32 -2.08 10.86
N SER A 98 7.54 -2.12 9.54
CA SER A 98 8.71 -2.81 8.97
C SER A 98 9.99 -2.05 9.30
N LYS A 99 11.16 -2.65 9.03
CA LYS A 99 12.42 -1.91 9.08
C LYS A 99 12.36 -0.74 8.09
N PHE A 100 12.96 0.38 8.50
CA PHE A 100 13.04 1.56 7.65
C PHE A 100 14.05 1.29 6.54
N LYS A 101 13.61 1.30 5.28
CA LYS A 101 14.52 1.13 4.14
C LYS A 101 15.41 2.37 4.05
N ARG A 102 16.70 2.22 4.35
CA ARG A 102 17.72 3.29 4.33
C ARG A 102 18.95 2.83 3.55
N VAL A 103 19.56 3.73 2.79
CA VAL A 103 20.92 3.51 2.28
C VAL A 103 21.88 3.61 3.47
N LEU A 104 22.60 2.52 3.79
CA LEU A 104 23.80 2.63 4.64
C LEU A 104 24.93 3.22 3.77
N TYR A 105 25.28 4.48 4.02
CA TYR A 105 26.49 5.07 3.44
C TYR A 105 27.72 4.44 4.12
N GLY A 106 28.50 3.65 3.36
CA GLY A 106 29.73 3.02 3.87
C GLY A 106 30.36 1.87 3.05
N ALA A 107 29.80 1.48 1.90
CA ALA A 107 30.41 0.46 1.04
C ALA A 107 31.14 1.09 -0.16
N ALA A 108 32.47 0.88 -0.19
CA ALA A 108 33.52 1.05 -1.23
C ALA A 108 33.42 2.11 -2.36
N ASN A 109 34.62 2.54 -2.80
CA ASN A 109 34.93 3.66 -3.71
C ASN A 109 34.17 3.69 -5.06
N PRO A 110 33.98 4.89 -5.65
CA PRO A 110 33.21 5.10 -6.89
C PRO A 110 33.93 4.71 -8.19
N ASP A 111 35.04 3.97 -8.14
CA ASP A 111 35.80 3.54 -9.34
C ASP A 111 35.67 2.03 -9.64
N GLU A 112 34.75 1.34 -8.94
CA GLU A 112 34.36 -0.02 -9.29
C GLU A 112 32.93 -0.01 -9.81
N THR A 113 32.74 -0.44 -11.06
CA THR A 113 31.42 -0.78 -11.60
C THR A 113 30.80 -1.86 -10.71
N PRO A 114 29.65 -1.63 -10.06
CA PRO A 114 29.02 -2.67 -9.28
C PRO A 114 28.34 -3.67 -10.22
N VAL A 115 29.06 -4.76 -10.51
CA VAL A 115 28.47 -6.01 -10.96
C VAL A 115 28.12 -6.78 -9.70
N GLY A 116 26.83 -6.91 -9.39
CA GLY A 116 26.35 -7.86 -8.39
C GLY A 116 25.44 -7.26 -7.31
N ASP A 117 24.44 -8.07 -6.95
CA ASP A 117 23.45 -7.85 -5.92
C ASP A 117 24.10 -7.44 -4.59
N ALA A 118 24.08 -6.16 -4.26
CA ALA A 118 24.54 -5.68 -2.96
C ALA A 118 23.50 -6.07 -1.90
N PRO A 119 23.87 -6.78 -0.83
CA PRO A 119 22.92 -7.19 0.18
C PRO A 119 22.50 -5.98 1.02
N VAL A 120 21.18 -5.81 1.16
CA VAL A 120 20.60 -4.91 2.17
C VAL A 120 20.93 -5.51 3.53
N GLY A 121 21.74 -4.81 4.34
CA GLY A 121 22.28 -5.35 5.60
C GLY A 121 21.20 -5.67 6.63
N ASP A 122 21.20 -6.92 7.14
CA ASP A 122 20.41 -7.37 8.28
C ASP A 122 21.11 -7.04 9.60
N ALA A 123 20.47 -6.18 10.40
CA ALA A 123 20.75 -6.05 11.81
C ALA A 123 19.51 -6.53 12.61
N GLY A 124 19.67 -7.65 13.32
CA GLY A 124 19.05 -8.00 14.60
C GLY A 124 17.52 -8.15 14.69
N GLY A 125 17.05 -9.39 14.87
CA GLY A 125 16.54 -9.86 16.18
C GLY A 125 15.09 -9.60 16.63
N GLU A 126 14.23 -8.98 15.83
CA GLU A 126 12.77 -8.93 16.10
C GLU A 126 12.01 -9.44 14.86
N GLU A 127 10.92 -10.20 15.04
CA GLU A 127 10.07 -10.65 13.93
C GLU A 127 9.59 -9.42 13.13
N GLU A 128 10.11 -9.30 11.91
CA GLU A 128 9.81 -8.18 11.04
C GLU A 128 8.32 -8.15 10.70
N ALA A 129 7.67 -7.01 10.90
CA ALA A 129 6.27 -6.85 10.54
C ALA A 129 6.15 -6.91 9.01
N GLU A 130 5.72 -8.07 8.52
CA GLU A 130 5.54 -8.36 7.11
C GLU A 130 4.13 -8.87 6.84
N ILE A 131 3.54 -8.42 5.73
CA ILE A 131 2.26 -8.92 5.24
C ILE A 131 2.55 -9.81 4.04
N LYS A 132 2.31 -11.10 4.23
CA LYS A 132 2.53 -12.10 3.18
C LYS A 132 1.41 -12.04 2.13
N PRO A 133 1.74 -12.24 0.84
CA PRO A 133 0.73 -12.45 -0.18
C PRO A 133 -0.15 -13.65 0.18
N LEU A 134 -1.40 -13.64 -0.30
CA LEU A 134 -2.22 -14.85 -0.30
C LEU A 134 -1.53 -15.94 -1.10
N THR A 135 -1.76 -17.20 -0.74
CA THR A 135 -1.45 -18.32 -1.62
C THR A 135 -2.44 -18.38 -2.78
N ASP A 136 -2.08 -19.06 -3.88
CA ASP A 136 -2.98 -19.26 -5.01
C ASP A 136 -4.28 -19.96 -4.58
N ALA A 137 -4.19 -20.96 -3.69
CA ALA A 137 -5.35 -21.67 -3.17
C ALA A 137 -6.28 -20.77 -2.32
N GLU A 138 -5.72 -19.92 -1.47
CA GLU A 138 -6.50 -18.95 -0.69
C GLU A 138 -7.15 -17.91 -1.60
N PHE A 139 -6.45 -17.46 -2.64
CA PHE A 139 -6.98 -16.51 -3.61
C PHE A 139 -8.10 -17.11 -4.46
N GLU A 140 -7.97 -18.35 -4.93
CA GLU A 140 -9.03 -19.08 -5.63
C GLU A 140 -10.27 -19.27 -4.74
N ALA A 141 -10.07 -19.66 -3.47
CA ALA A 141 -11.16 -19.79 -2.51
C ALA A 141 -11.86 -18.45 -2.26
N LEU A 142 -11.10 -17.35 -2.15
CA LEU A 142 -11.63 -16.00 -2.01
C LEU A 142 -12.46 -15.60 -3.24
N GLN A 143 -11.96 -15.83 -4.44
CA GLN A 143 -12.70 -15.55 -5.68
C GLN A 143 -13.99 -16.36 -5.78
N ALA A 144 -13.95 -17.64 -5.42
CA ALA A 144 -15.13 -18.50 -5.40
C ALA A 144 -16.19 -17.99 -4.42
N LYS A 145 -15.77 -17.58 -3.22
CA LYS A 145 -16.65 -16.99 -2.20
C LYS A 145 -17.28 -15.69 -2.67
N LEU A 146 -16.49 -14.75 -3.18
CA LEU A 146 -16.99 -13.48 -3.71
C LEU A 146 -17.95 -13.69 -4.89
N LYS A 147 -17.69 -14.68 -5.75
CA LYS A 147 -18.57 -15.02 -6.87
C LYS A 147 -19.90 -15.60 -6.39
N ALA A 148 -19.88 -16.43 -5.34
CA ALA A 148 -21.10 -16.96 -4.73
C ALA A 148 -21.92 -15.85 -4.07
N GLU A 149 -21.29 -14.99 -3.26
CA GLU A 149 -21.95 -13.83 -2.62
C GLU A 149 -22.57 -12.89 -3.66
N ASN A 150 -21.86 -12.59 -4.74
CA ASN A 150 -22.38 -11.75 -5.84
C ASN A 150 -23.50 -12.42 -6.64
N ALA A 151 -23.56 -13.76 -6.69
CA ALA A 151 -24.65 -14.47 -7.35
C ALA A 151 -25.96 -14.39 -6.54
N GLU A 152 -25.84 -14.29 -5.22
CA GLU A 152 -26.96 -14.16 -4.27
C GLU A 152 -27.42 -12.71 -4.06
N ALA A 153 -26.66 -11.72 -4.54
CA ALA A 153 -26.99 -10.31 -4.41
C ALA A 153 -28.30 -9.93 -5.14
N GLU A 154 -29.10 -9.07 -4.51
CA GLU A 154 -30.33 -8.53 -5.09
C GLU A 154 -30.06 -7.87 -6.45
N ARG A 155 -30.98 -8.06 -7.38
CA ARG A 155 -30.90 -7.53 -8.75
C ARG A 155 -32.05 -6.57 -9.00
N LEU A 156 -31.77 -5.53 -9.80
CA LEU A 156 -32.80 -4.69 -10.38
C LEU A 156 -33.73 -5.54 -11.28
N PRO A 157 -34.96 -5.10 -11.54
CA PRO A 157 -35.90 -5.82 -12.41
C PRO A 157 -35.32 -6.16 -13.79
N GLU A 158 -34.45 -5.31 -14.34
CA GLU A 158 -33.69 -5.55 -15.57
C GLU A 158 -32.53 -6.56 -15.46
N GLY A 159 -32.33 -7.20 -14.30
CA GLY A 159 -31.31 -8.23 -14.08
C GLY A 159 -29.91 -7.71 -13.75
N THR A 160 -29.74 -6.39 -13.65
CA THR A 160 -28.50 -5.75 -13.21
C THR A 160 -28.30 -5.98 -11.72
N PRO A 161 -27.16 -6.52 -11.26
CA PRO A 161 -26.89 -6.65 -9.83
C PRO A 161 -26.90 -5.26 -9.17
N ILE A 162 -27.59 -5.13 -8.03
CA ILE A 162 -27.59 -3.92 -7.23
C ILE A 162 -26.24 -3.85 -6.49
N VAL A 163 -25.25 -3.23 -7.13
CA VAL A 163 -23.97 -2.94 -6.49
C VAL A 163 -24.13 -1.65 -5.70
N THR A 164 -24.57 -1.73 -4.44
CA THR A 164 -24.37 -0.60 -3.52
C THR A 164 -22.88 -0.52 -3.18
N TYR A 165 -22.35 0.67 -2.87
CA TYR A 165 -20.99 0.81 -2.32
C TYR A 165 -20.79 -0.06 -1.06
N GLN A 166 -21.89 -0.43 -0.41
CA GLN A 166 -21.98 -1.35 0.72
C GLN A 166 -22.05 -2.83 0.32
N ALA A 167 -22.46 -3.18 -0.91
CA ALA A 167 -22.58 -4.56 -1.40
C ALA A 167 -21.29 -5.14 -1.98
N ALA A 168 -20.27 -4.30 -2.23
CA ALA A 168 -18.90 -4.77 -2.39
C ALA A 168 -18.22 -5.10 -1.04
N ALA A 169 -18.90 -4.83 0.08
CA ALA A 169 -18.48 -5.22 1.43
C ALA A 169 -18.92 -6.67 1.71
N SER A 170 -18.25 -7.61 1.06
CA SER A 170 -18.02 -8.87 1.76
C SER A 170 -17.30 -8.51 3.06
N SER A 171 -17.65 -9.16 4.19
CA SER A 171 -16.92 -9.02 5.47
C SER A 171 -15.38 -9.11 5.35
N LEU A 172 -14.91 -9.69 4.24
CA LEU A 172 -13.52 -9.82 3.84
C LEU A 172 -12.82 -8.49 3.49
N VAL A 173 -13.57 -7.42 3.23
CA VAL A 173 -13.05 -6.10 2.83
C VAL A 173 -13.41 -5.03 3.87
N ASP A 174 -13.94 -5.43 5.04
CA ASP A 174 -14.41 -4.51 6.08
C ASP A 174 -13.30 -3.54 6.53
N ASP A 175 -12.10 -4.07 6.78
CA ASP A 175 -10.95 -3.27 7.20
C ASP A 175 -10.35 -2.39 6.10
N HIS A 176 -10.81 -2.53 4.86
CA HIS A 176 -10.27 -1.82 3.72
C HIS A 176 -10.81 -0.39 3.59
N SER A 177 -11.90 -0.03 4.27
CA SER A 177 -12.51 1.30 4.13
C SER A 177 -11.56 2.42 4.55
N MET A 178 -11.41 3.44 3.69
CA MET A 178 -10.59 4.63 4.00
C MET A 178 -11.04 5.32 5.30
N PHE A 179 -12.32 5.22 5.65
CA PHE A 179 -12.83 5.75 6.92
C PHE A 179 -12.12 5.15 8.13
N LEU A 180 -11.88 3.83 8.14
CA LEU A 180 -11.19 3.14 9.23
C LEU A 180 -9.72 3.58 9.32
N TYR A 181 -9.06 3.75 8.18
CA TYR A 181 -7.69 4.30 8.14
C TYR A 181 -7.64 5.70 8.75
N LEU A 182 -8.57 6.58 8.38
CA LEU A 182 -8.64 7.94 8.91
C LEU A 182 -8.96 7.97 10.40
N ASP A 183 -9.88 7.12 10.86
CA ASP A 183 -10.26 7.01 12.27
C ASP A 183 -9.05 6.59 13.15
N LYS A 184 -8.28 5.60 12.70
CA LYS A 184 -7.03 5.19 13.37
C LYS A 184 -6.00 6.32 13.39
N ILE A 185 -5.81 7.02 12.28
CA ILE A 185 -4.84 8.13 12.20
C ILE A 185 -5.27 9.29 13.12
N ARG A 186 -6.54 9.66 13.11
CA ARG A 186 -7.09 10.70 13.99
C ARG A 186 -6.90 10.36 15.46
N THR A 187 -7.20 9.12 15.83
CA THR A 187 -6.98 8.61 17.18
C THR A 187 -5.50 8.72 17.58
N LEU A 188 -4.57 8.32 16.70
CA LEU A 188 -3.13 8.42 16.95
C LEU A 188 -2.64 9.87 17.07
N LEU A 189 -3.27 10.81 16.36
CA LEU A 189 -2.95 12.23 16.42
C LEU A 189 -3.67 12.96 17.58
N GLY A 190 -4.55 12.28 18.32
CA GLY A 190 -5.36 12.90 19.37
C GLY A 190 -6.38 13.92 18.84
N VAL A 191 -6.81 13.79 17.57
CA VAL A 191 -7.78 14.68 16.94
C VAL A 191 -9.15 14.01 16.97
N ASN A 192 -10.07 14.55 17.78
CA ASN A 192 -11.45 14.06 17.82
C ASN A 192 -12.18 14.32 16.49
N ALA A 193 -13.14 13.46 16.14
CA ALA A 193 -14.05 13.72 15.04
C ALA A 193 -14.77 15.07 15.25
N PRO A 194 -15.02 15.86 14.20
CA PRO A 194 -15.85 17.05 14.33
C PRO A 194 -17.21 16.63 14.89
N GLU A 195 -17.68 17.30 15.94
CA GLU A 195 -19.06 17.16 16.42
C GLU A 195 -19.99 17.42 15.23
N GLU A 196 -20.92 16.50 14.95
CA GLU A 196 -21.94 16.72 13.93
C GLU A 196 -22.68 18.03 14.24
N PRO A 197 -22.89 18.91 13.25
CA PRO A 197 -23.73 20.08 13.47
C PRO A 197 -25.16 19.61 13.77
N GLN A 198 -25.68 20.04 14.92
CA GLN A 198 -27.06 19.83 15.38
C GLN A 198 -28.11 20.39 14.42
#